data_AF-A0A229GRT6-F1
#
_entry.id   AF-A0A229GRT6-F1
#
_cell.length_a   1.000
_cell.length_b   1.000
_cell.length_c   1.000
_cell.angle_alpha   90.00
_cell.angle_beta   90.00
_cell.angle_gamma   90.00
#
_symmetry.space_group_name_H-M   'P 1'
#
loop_
_entity.id
_entity.type
_entity.pdbx_description
1 polymer ?
#
loop_
_entity_poly.entity_id
_entity_poly.type
_entity_poly.pdbx_seq_one_letter_code
_entity_poly.pdbx_strand_id
1 'polypeptide(L)'
;MAGRGGEGPDAVITYIEGKRCFINQEILGITGSAAFERAPAGKRQVFAAGGSNTDVTFVGDATTLRLAINRNKQKLMCHAYDNDDGKWLVNPMFIEPLPARVSLHPCSTTAYTRADGSAGPVPDDQGRLIPDQADTVY
;
A
#
# COMPACT_ATOMS: atom_id res chain seq x y z
N MET A 1 20.76 15.28 -2.61
CA MET A 1 21.22 14.15 -1.78
C MET A 1 19.98 13.44 -1.27
N ALA A 2 19.77 12.17 -1.65
CA ALA A 2 18.64 11.38 -1.18
C ALA A 2 18.76 11.18 0.35
N GLY A 3 17.77 11.68 1.10
CA GLY A 3 17.69 11.40 2.53
C GLY A 3 17.49 9.90 2.72
N ARG A 4 18.51 9.22 3.25
CA ARG A 4 18.40 7.85 3.72
C ARG A 4 17.29 7.84 4.77
N GLY A 5 16.29 6.97 4.62
CA GLY A 5 15.42 6.61 5.74
C GLY A 5 16.32 6.29 6.94
N GLY A 6 16.02 6.89 8.09
CA GLY A 6 16.91 6.81 9.26
C GLY A 6 17.25 5.37 9.61
N GLU A 7 18.46 5.11 10.08
CA GLU A 7 18.82 3.82 10.66
C GLU A 7 18.26 3.77 12.10
N GLY A 8 17.29 2.88 12.33
CA GLY A 8 16.61 2.71 13.61
C GLY A 8 15.43 1.74 13.52
N PRO A 9 14.80 1.34 14.64
CA PRO A 9 13.60 0.50 14.62
C PRO A 9 12.41 1.15 13.89
N ASP A 10 12.42 2.47 13.72
CA ASP A 10 11.48 3.26 12.91
C ASP A 10 12.00 3.54 11.49
N ALA A 11 13.00 2.77 11.02
CA ALA A 11 13.55 2.91 9.68
C ALA A 11 12.46 2.67 8.64
N VAL A 12 12.23 3.69 7.81
CA VAL A 12 11.37 3.60 6.63
C VAL A 12 11.89 2.47 5.74
N ILE A 13 10.99 1.56 5.31
CA ILE A 13 11.34 0.55 4.32
C ILE A 13 11.40 1.28 2.98
N THR A 14 12.56 1.86 2.68
CA THR A 14 12.77 2.67 1.47
C THR A 14 12.20 2.07 0.18
N TYR A 15 12.08 0.74 0.09
CA TYR A 15 11.40 0.04 -0.99
C TYR A 15 9.85 0.15 -1.02
N ILE A 16 9.16 0.15 0.14
CA ILE A 16 7.70 0.30 0.24
C ILE A 16 7.26 1.76 0.21
N GLU A 17 7.94 2.65 0.92
CA GLU A 17 7.62 4.09 0.90
C GLU A 17 8.26 4.84 -0.28
N GLY A 18 9.14 4.18 -1.05
CA GLY A 18 9.93 4.81 -2.10
C GLY A 18 9.10 5.52 -3.17
N LYS A 19 7.94 4.95 -3.55
CA LYS A 19 7.03 5.60 -4.52
C LYS A 19 6.39 6.86 -3.97
N ARG A 20 5.92 6.85 -2.71
CA ARG A 20 5.42 8.05 -2.03
C ARG A 20 6.51 9.11 -1.95
N CYS A 21 7.72 8.71 -1.53
CA CYS A 21 8.88 9.60 -1.43
C CYS A 21 9.19 10.28 -2.76
N PHE A 22 9.24 9.49 -3.84
CA PHE A 22 9.46 10.00 -5.18
C PHE A 22 8.40 11.02 -5.61
N ILE A 23 7.11 10.70 -5.45
CA ILE A 23 6.01 11.62 -5.80
C ILE A 23 6.11 12.91 -4.98
N ASN A 24 6.32 12.79 -3.67
CA ASN A 24 6.42 13.93 -2.78
C ASN A 24 7.60 14.86 -3.16
N GLN A 25 8.77 14.30 -3.48
CA GLN A 25 9.96 15.07 -3.87
C GLN A 25 9.82 15.69 -5.26
N GLU A 26 9.62 14.83 -6.26
CA GLU A 26 9.78 15.21 -7.66
C GLU A 26 8.54 15.91 -8.22
N ILE A 27 7.37 15.68 -7.63
CA ILE A 27 6.09 16.25 -8.11
C ILE A 27 5.56 17.31 -7.15
N LEU A 28 5.60 17.06 -5.83
CA LEU A 28 4.99 17.97 -4.84
C LEU A 28 5.98 18.97 -4.21
N GLY A 29 7.28 18.85 -4.50
CA GLY A 29 8.33 19.70 -3.97
C GLY A 29 8.55 19.55 -2.45
N ILE A 30 8.09 18.46 -1.85
CA ILE A 30 8.29 18.13 -0.43
C ILE A 30 9.62 17.40 -0.29
N THR A 31 10.57 18.01 0.40
CA THR A 31 11.95 17.52 0.46
C THR A 31 12.33 16.98 1.85
N GLY A 32 13.48 16.30 1.94
CA GLY A 32 13.99 15.74 3.19
C GLY A 32 13.16 14.55 3.70
N SER A 33 13.17 14.32 5.01
CA SER A 33 12.42 13.23 5.65
C SER A 33 10.90 13.37 5.47
N ALA A 34 10.39 14.60 5.33
CA ALA A 34 8.97 14.86 5.08
C ALA A 34 8.46 14.23 3.78
N ALA A 35 9.35 13.88 2.84
CA ALA A 35 8.97 13.18 1.62
C ALA A 35 8.41 11.77 1.88
N PHE A 36 8.77 11.12 2.98
CA PHE A 36 8.24 9.80 3.31
C PHE A 36 6.84 9.84 3.96
N GLU A 37 6.39 11.03 4.36
CA GLU A 37 5.11 11.23 5.03
C GLU A 37 3.96 11.42 4.04
N ARG A 38 2.74 11.07 4.47
CA ARG A 38 1.54 11.31 3.66
C ARG A 38 1.35 12.82 3.47
N ALA A 39 1.40 13.29 2.22
CA ALA A 39 1.27 14.70 1.90
C ALA A 39 -0.13 15.27 2.20
N PRO A 40 -0.28 16.61 2.33
CA PRO A 40 -1.59 17.26 2.52
C PRO A 40 -2.60 16.84 1.44
N ALA A 41 -3.85 16.57 1.83
CA ALA A 41 -4.87 16.02 0.94
C ALA A 41 -5.06 16.81 -0.37
N GLY A 42 -5.03 18.14 -0.33
CA GLY A 42 -5.18 18.99 -1.52
C GLY A 42 -4.02 18.93 -2.52
N LYS A 43 -2.91 18.26 -2.19
CA LYS A 43 -1.76 18.07 -3.08
C LYS A 43 -1.64 16.63 -3.62
N ARG A 44 -2.32 15.68 -2.99
CA ARG A 44 -2.21 14.26 -3.34
C ARG A 44 -2.96 13.97 -4.65
N GLN A 45 -2.49 12.96 -5.36
CA GLN A 45 -3.15 12.42 -6.53
C GLN A 45 -4.61 12.04 -6.22
N VAL A 46 -5.50 12.33 -7.16
CA VAL A 46 -6.92 11.92 -7.05
C VAL A 46 -7.11 10.43 -7.32
N PHE A 47 -6.22 9.85 -8.13
CA PHE A 47 -6.24 8.45 -8.55
C PHE A 47 -4.84 7.86 -8.49
N ALA A 48 -4.75 6.59 -8.06
CA ALA A 48 -3.54 5.80 -8.12
C ALA A 48 -3.87 4.33 -8.38
N ALA A 49 -2.98 3.64 -9.08
CA ALA A 49 -3.10 2.21 -9.37
C ALA A 49 -1.80 1.47 -9.05
N GLY A 50 -1.90 0.28 -8.47
CA GLY A 50 -0.75 -0.54 -8.11
C GLY A 50 -1.04 -2.04 -8.17
N GLY A 51 0.01 -2.85 -8.21
CA GLY A 51 -0.09 -4.32 -8.28
C GLY A 51 0.97 -5.04 -7.44
N SER A 52 1.66 -4.31 -6.56
CA SER A 52 2.70 -4.80 -5.67
C SER A 52 2.46 -4.35 -4.22
N ASN A 53 3.00 -5.07 -3.24
CA ASN A 53 3.03 -4.61 -1.85
C ASN A 53 3.79 -3.29 -1.70
N THR A 54 4.74 -2.98 -2.58
CA THR A 54 5.45 -1.69 -2.60
C THR A 54 4.61 -0.54 -3.11
N ASP A 55 3.45 -0.82 -3.67
CA ASP A 55 2.57 0.21 -4.19
C ASP A 55 1.60 0.71 -3.12
N VAL A 56 1.45 -0.04 -2.03
CA VAL A 56 0.35 0.15 -1.06
C VAL A 56 0.30 1.55 -0.46
N THR A 57 1.45 2.15 -0.15
CA THR A 57 1.53 3.48 0.49
C THR A 57 1.12 4.58 -0.48
N PHE A 58 1.69 4.59 -1.69
CA PHE A 58 1.37 5.59 -2.70
C PHE A 58 -0.05 5.39 -3.26
N VAL A 59 -0.53 4.14 -3.41
CA VAL A 59 -1.91 3.89 -3.81
C VAL A 59 -2.85 4.38 -2.70
N GLY A 60 -2.60 4.01 -1.44
CA GLY A 60 -3.36 4.47 -0.29
C GLY A 60 -3.39 5.99 -0.11
N ASP A 61 -2.44 6.71 -0.72
CA ASP A 61 -2.44 8.17 -0.69
C ASP A 61 -3.42 8.82 -1.68
N ALA A 62 -4.00 8.08 -2.63
CA ALA A 62 -5.00 8.67 -3.51
C ALA A 62 -6.26 9.08 -2.76
N THR A 63 -6.81 10.26 -3.10
CA THR A 63 -7.90 10.88 -2.33
C THR A 63 -9.30 10.44 -2.78
N THR A 64 -9.44 10.04 -4.04
CA THR A 64 -10.75 9.72 -4.64
C THR A 64 -10.86 8.25 -5.00
N LEU A 65 -9.92 7.71 -5.78
CA LEU A 65 -10.04 6.35 -6.29
C LEU A 65 -8.70 5.61 -6.21
N ARG A 66 -8.74 4.35 -5.80
CA ARG A 66 -7.57 3.47 -5.66
C ARG A 66 -7.82 2.19 -6.43
N LEU A 67 -6.91 1.82 -7.33
CA LEU A 67 -7.02 0.59 -8.11
C LEU A 67 -5.92 -0.40 -7.70
N ALA A 68 -6.33 -1.57 -7.24
CA ALA A 68 -5.44 -2.71 -7.05
C ALA A 68 -5.57 -3.66 -8.26
N ILE A 69 -4.46 -3.88 -8.96
CA ILE A 69 -4.35 -4.99 -9.91
C ILE A 69 -4.08 -6.26 -9.11
N ASN A 70 -5.03 -7.20 -9.14
CA ASN A 70 -4.97 -8.41 -8.35
C ASN A 70 -3.85 -9.33 -8.87
N ARG A 71 -2.72 -9.28 -8.17
CA ARG A 71 -1.58 -10.19 -8.31
C ARG A 71 -1.37 -11.02 -7.04
N ASN A 72 -2.42 -11.16 -6.22
CA ASN A 72 -2.41 -11.83 -4.93
C ASN A 72 -1.37 -11.29 -3.93
N LYS A 73 -1.03 -10.00 -4.04
CA LYS A 73 -0.04 -9.34 -3.18
C LYS A 73 -0.66 -8.96 -1.84
N GLN A 74 -0.21 -9.64 -0.79
CA GLN A 74 -0.92 -9.74 0.49
C GLN A 74 -1.32 -8.37 1.07
N LYS A 75 -0.35 -7.49 1.37
CA LYS A 75 -0.62 -6.17 1.97
C LYS A 75 -1.54 -5.31 1.10
N LEU A 76 -1.27 -5.26 -0.21
CA LEU A 76 -2.11 -4.47 -1.13
C LEU A 76 -3.55 -4.99 -1.18
N MET A 77 -3.72 -6.31 -1.31
CA MET A 77 -5.05 -6.93 -1.37
C MET A 77 -5.80 -6.83 -0.04
N CYS A 78 -5.11 -6.83 1.10
CA CYS A 78 -5.75 -6.57 2.40
C CYS A 78 -6.45 -5.21 2.42
N HIS A 79 -5.77 -4.12 2.04
CA HIS A 79 -6.42 -2.81 1.97
C HIS A 79 -7.51 -2.74 0.90
N ALA A 80 -7.26 -3.36 -0.27
CA ALA A 80 -8.20 -3.28 -1.39
C ALA A 80 -9.52 -4.02 -1.12
N TYR A 81 -9.48 -5.14 -0.40
CA TYR A 81 -10.68 -5.90 -0.03
C TYR A 81 -11.32 -5.42 1.27
N ASP A 82 -10.54 -4.94 2.25
CA ASP A 82 -11.08 -4.31 3.47
C ASP A 82 -11.90 -3.08 3.13
N ASN A 83 -11.37 -2.21 2.27
CA ASN A 83 -12.09 -1.11 1.63
C ASN A 83 -12.99 -0.28 2.57
N ASP A 84 -12.52 -0.01 3.79
CA ASP A 84 -13.29 0.65 4.87
C ASP A 84 -13.92 1.99 4.44
N ASP A 85 -13.32 2.68 3.46
CA ASP A 85 -13.81 3.96 2.92
C ASP A 85 -14.46 3.88 1.52
N GLY A 86 -14.67 2.68 0.98
CA GLY A 86 -15.45 2.43 -0.23
C GLY A 86 -14.83 2.94 -1.54
N LYS A 87 -13.54 3.27 -1.56
CA LYS A 87 -12.85 3.91 -2.70
C LYS A 87 -11.80 3.02 -3.36
N TRP A 88 -11.68 1.77 -2.94
CA TRP A 88 -10.85 0.77 -3.60
C TRP A 88 -11.63 0.03 -4.67
N LEU A 89 -10.97 -0.13 -5.82
CA LEU A 89 -11.34 -1.02 -6.90
C LEU A 89 -10.32 -2.15 -6.98
N VAL A 90 -10.80 -3.35 -7.28
CA VAL A 90 -9.97 -4.50 -7.60
C VAL A 90 -10.22 -4.88 -9.05
N ASN A 91 -9.14 -5.09 -9.80
CA ASN A 91 -9.21 -5.60 -11.18
C ASN A 91 -8.20 -6.74 -11.34
N PRO A 92 -8.59 -7.88 -11.92
CA PRO A 92 -7.63 -8.94 -12.25
C PRO A 92 -6.53 -8.45 -13.21
N MET A 93 -5.48 -9.26 -13.39
CA MET A 93 -4.55 -8.98 -14.49
C MET A 93 -5.29 -9.13 -15.82
N PHE A 94 -5.09 -8.17 -16.74
CA PHE A 94 -5.74 -8.19 -18.06
C PHE A 94 -5.28 -9.38 -18.92
N ILE A 95 -4.05 -9.83 -18.71
CA ILE A 95 -3.43 -10.96 -19.42
C ILE A 95 -3.09 -12.00 -18.36
N GLU A 96 -3.55 -13.22 -18.59
CA GLU A 96 -3.29 -14.39 -17.74
C GLU A 96 -3.60 -14.15 -16.25
N PRO A 97 -4.86 -13.83 -15.88
CA PRO A 97 -5.23 -13.63 -14.49
C PRO A 97 -4.86 -14.84 -13.62
N LEU A 98 -4.44 -14.57 -12.37
CA LEU A 98 -4.14 -15.65 -11.43
C LEU A 98 -5.42 -16.39 -11.06
N PRO A 99 -5.35 -17.70 -10.78
CA PRO A 99 -6.50 -18.40 -10.23
C PRO A 99 -6.91 -17.79 -8.88
N ALA A 100 -8.20 -17.88 -8.57
CA ALA A 100 -8.77 -17.49 -7.29
C ALA A 100 -7.98 -18.13 -6.14
N ARG A 101 -7.67 -17.35 -5.10
CA ARG A 101 -7.10 -17.92 -3.89
C ARG A 101 -8.16 -18.75 -3.16
N VAL A 102 -7.77 -19.98 -2.81
CA VAL A 102 -8.57 -20.85 -1.93
C VAL A 102 -8.48 -20.44 -0.46
N SER A 103 -7.37 -19.81 -0.06
CA SER A 103 -7.12 -19.34 1.29
C SER A 103 -7.24 -17.82 1.38
N LEU A 104 -7.77 -17.36 2.52
CA LEU A 104 -7.86 -15.93 2.82
C LEU A 104 -6.49 -15.26 2.74
N HIS A 105 -6.49 -13.97 2.42
CA HIS A 105 -5.35 -13.10 2.67
C HIS A 105 -5.15 -12.99 4.18
N PRO A 106 -3.95 -13.33 4.71
CA PRO A 106 -3.70 -13.40 6.15
C PRO A 106 -3.43 -12.00 6.74
N CYS A 107 -4.38 -11.09 6.56
CA CYS A 107 -4.29 -9.67 6.92
C CYS A 107 -4.11 -9.46 8.41
N SER A 108 -4.75 -10.29 9.23
CA SER A 108 -4.70 -10.22 10.69
C SER A 108 -3.46 -10.88 11.29
N THR A 109 -2.57 -11.47 10.48
CA THR A 109 -1.41 -12.26 10.98
C THR A 109 -0.09 -11.95 10.30
N THR A 110 0.02 -12.11 8.97
CA THR A 110 1.33 -12.19 8.29
C THR A 110 1.45 -11.38 6.99
N ALA A 111 0.40 -10.67 6.58
CA ALA A 111 0.40 -9.94 5.32
C ALA A 111 1.21 -8.62 5.31
N TYR A 112 1.63 -8.12 6.47
CA TYR A 112 2.50 -6.94 6.61
C TYR A 112 3.97 -7.34 6.65
N THR A 113 4.84 -6.58 5.98
CA THR A 113 6.31 -6.73 6.10
C THR A 113 6.85 -5.60 6.97
N ARG A 114 7.45 -5.95 8.12
CA ARG A 114 8.10 -5.02 9.04
C ARG A 114 9.46 -4.57 8.53
N ALA A 115 10.02 -3.53 9.16
CA ALA A 115 11.31 -2.96 8.79
C ALA A 115 12.46 -3.98 8.89
N ASP A 116 12.37 -4.91 9.83
CA ASP A 116 13.30 -6.04 9.99
C ASP A 116 13.05 -7.21 9.01
N GLY A 117 12.08 -7.07 8.09
CA GLY A 117 11.67 -8.08 7.14
C GLY A 117 10.69 -9.14 7.69
N SER A 118 10.38 -9.11 8.99
CA SER A 118 9.44 -10.06 9.59
C SER A 118 8.00 -9.83 9.13
N ALA A 119 7.21 -10.91 9.13
CA ALA A 119 5.79 -10.87 8.76
C ALA A 119 4.91 -10.48 9.96
N GLY A 120 3.87 -9.67 9.73
CA GLY A 120 2.97 -9.18 10.78
C GLY A 120 1.55 -8.85 10.30
N PRO A 121 0.67 -8.42 11.21
CA PRO A 121 -0.68 -8.01 10.87
C PRO A 121 -0.69 -6.64 10.17
N VAL A 122 -1.67 -6.41 9.30
CA VAL A 122 -1.83 -5.18 8.53
C VAL A 122 -2.76 -4.23 9.28
N PRO A 123 -2.30 -3.02 9.66
CA PRO A 123 -3.19 -1.98 10.17
C PRO A 123 -3.88 -1.22 9.01
N ASP A 124 -5.11 -0.76 9.24
CA ASP A 124 -5.81 0.21 8.38
C ASP A 124 -5.30 1.64 8.58
N ASP A 125 -5.90 2.61 7.89
CA ASP A 125 -5.53 4.03 7.98
C ASP A 125 -5.82 4.65 9.37
N GLN A 126 -6.64 3.97 10.18
CA GLN A 126 -7.03 4.34 11.54
C GLN A 126 -6.23 3.56 12.60
N GLY A 127 -5.31 2.68 12.19
CA GLY A 127 -4.49 1.85 13.07
C GLY A 127 -5.18 0.59 13.60
N ARG A 128 -6.39 0.25 13.15
CA ARG A 128 -7.09 -1.00 13.50
C ARG A 128 -6.54 -2.14 12.65
N LEU A 129 -6.54 -3.36 13.17
CA LEU A 129 -6.10 -4.51 12.38
C LEU A 129 -7.15 -4.92 11.36
N ILE A 130 -6.73 -5.10 10.11
CA ILE A 130 -7.57 -5.59 9.02
C ILE A 130 -7.84 -7.09 9.22
N PRO A 131 -9.11 -7.53 9.28
CA PRO A 131 -9.46 -8.96 9.29
C PRO A 131 -8.99 -9.68 8.03
N ASP A 132 -8.80 -11.00 8.10
CA ASP A 132 -8.44 -11.80 6.93
C ASP A 132 -9.48 -11.65 5.81
N GLN A 133 -9.01 -11.40 4.58
CA GLN A 133 -9.86 -11.03 3.45
C GLN A 133 -9.99 -12.19 2.45
N ALA A 134 -11.19 -12.41 1.92
CA ALA A 134 -11.41 -13.36 0.84
C ALA A 134 -11.04 -12.77 -0.52
N ASP A 135 -10.54 -13.60 -1.43
CA ASP A 135 -10.28 -13.21 -2.82
C ASP A 135 -11.58 -13.28 -3.64
N THR A 136 -12.25 -12.14 -3.80
CA THR A 136 -13.58 -12.07 -4.41
C THR A 136 -13.58 -11.61 -5.87
N VAL A 137 -12.45 -11.08 -6.36
CA VAL A 137 -12.26 -10.58 -7.73
C VAL A 137 -10.94 -11.11 -8.30
N TYR A 138 -11.01 -12.15 -9.13
CA TYR A 138 -9.87 -12.90 -9.65
C TYR A 138 -9.93 -13.11 -11.17
#